data_AF-S2ZBT0-F1
#
_entry.id   AF-S2ZBT0-F1
#
_cell.length_a   1.000
_cell.length_b   1.000
_cell.length_c   1.000
_cell.angle_alpha   90.00
_cell.angle_beta   90.00
_cell.angle_gamma   90.00
#
_symmetry.space_group_name_H-M   'P 1'
#
loop_
_entity.id
_entity.type
_entity.pdbx_description
1 polymer ?
#
loop_
_entity_poly.entity_id
_entity_poly.type
_entity_poly.pdbx_seq_one_letter_code
_entity_poly.pdbx_strand_id
1 'polypeptide(L)'
;MTHPHTAWDTPAANSEATTPATDTERTIPAPDPEATTPAPDPQGTIPTTDLEGTPAPAPEGTPSKPPEGTPADLYDRLRAQLGADARDWLEQALGEAAAQPGIRGPISVWELRLAEAGRRCGAEYADAARVLIMHSARAGTDALSRVYSQGTAAERRSVLRALPHLVDGPEALPLVEDALRTNDTRILAAAVGPYAARHLAPHHWRHAVLKCLFTGVPVAEVADLDRRAHADAELARMLRDYAAERTAAGRPVPEDLHRVLTLTDPTATPPAQSVRHGARGTDGKES
;
A
#
# COMPACT_ATOMS: atom_id res chain seq x y z
N MET A 1 -57.98 37.13 -12.54
CA MET A 1 -56.79 36.24 -12.47
C MET A 1 -56.19 36.23 -13.86
N THR A 2 -54.95 36.65 -13.94
CA THR A 2 -54.34 37.35 -15.09
C THR A 2 -53.85 36.37 -16.16
N HIS A 3 -54.27 36.59 -17.41
CA HIS A 3 -53.64 36.09 -18.64
C HIS A 3 -52.74 37.21 -19.24
N PRO A 4 -52.07 37.04 -20.39
CA PRO A 4 -50.74 36.47 -20.58
C PRO A 4 -49.84 37.45 -21.41
N HIS A 5 -48.92 36.92 -22.24
CA HIS A 5 -48.17 37.60 -23.33
C HIS A 5 -46.89 38.38 -22.89
N THR A 6 -45.73 38.43 -23.56
CA THR A 6 -45.26 38.09 -24.93
C THR A 6 -43.71 38.03 -24.90
N ALA A 7 -43.10 37.32 -25.84
CA ALA A 7 -41.67 37.36 -26.14
C ALA A 7 -41.32 38.47 -27.16
N TRP A 8 -40.01 38.72 -27.33
CA TRP A 8 -39.32 39.53 -28.36
C TRP A 8 -39.17 41.03 -28.05
N ASP A 9 -37.94 41.47 -27.77
CA ASP A 9 -37.11 42.25 -28.71
C ASP A 9 -35.78 42.68 -28.08
N THR A 10 -34.71 42.59 -28.86
CA THR A 10 -33.47 43.36 -28.68
C THR A 10 -33.41 44.35 -29.83
N PRO A 11 -32.98 45.61 -29.62
CA PRO A 11 -31.72 45.98 -30.29
C PRO A 11 -30.84 47.03 -29.59
N ALA A 12 -29.56 46.99 -30.01
CA ALA A 12 -28.64 48.08 -30.29
C ALA A 12 -28.07 48.97 -29.16
N ALA A 13 -26.76 48.77 -28.95
CA ALA A 13 -25.67 49.74 -29.11
C ALA A 13 -25.84 51.18 -28.60
N ASN A 14 -24.91 51.58 -27.72
CA ASN A 14 -24.13 52.80 -27.97
C ASN A 14 -22.68 52.59 -27.54
N SER A 15 -21.80 52.84 -28.51
CA SER A 15 -20.35 52.99 -28.40
C SER A 15 -20.00 54.44 -28.09
N GLU A 16 -18.94 54.66 -27.34
CA GLU A 16 -17.96 55.77 -27.50
C GLU A 16 -16.86 55.53 -26.44
N ALA A 17 -15.68 55.02 -26.85
CA ALA A 17 -14.50 55.75 -27.36
C ALA A 17 -13.48 55.99 -26.22
N THR A 18 -12.36 55.23 -26.17
CA THR A 18 -11.04 55.53 -26.82
C THR A 18 -10.26 56.55 -25.97
N THR A 19 -9.08 56.30 -25.38
CA THR A 19 -7.76 55.90 -25.93
C THR A 19 -6.75 55.65 -24.77
N PRO A 20 -5.44 55.33 -24.96
CA PRO A 20 -4.81 54.14 -24.35
C PRO A 20 -3.64 54.47 -23.40
N ALA A 21 -3.08 53.45 -22.74
CA ALA A 21 -1.79 53.57 -22.05
C ALA A 21 -0.93 52.32 -22.30
N THR A 22 -0.04 52.49 -23.28
CA THR A 22 1.38 52.09 -23.31
C THR A 22 1.74 50.63 -23.08
N ASP A 23 1.94 49.96 -24.21
CA ASP A 23 2.77 48.78 -24.41
C ASP A 23 4.21 49.06 -23.97
N THR A 24 4.78 48.22 -23.11
CA THR A 24 6.23 48.26 -22.78
C THR A 24 6.82 46.91 -23.13
N GLU A 25 7.26 46.84 -24.37
CA GLU A 25 8.12 45.83 -24.96
C GLU A 25 9.40 45.68 -24.11
N ARG A 26 9.62 44.48 -23.57
CA ARG A 26 10.83 44.15 -22.81
C ARG A 26 11.75 43.33 -23.70
N THR A 27 12.59 44.03 -24.45
CA THR A 27 13.66 43.49 -25.29
C THR A 27 14.70 42.75 -24.44
N ILE A 28 14.95 41.49 -24.79
CA ILE A 28 16.05 40.66 -24.26
C ILE A 28 17.30 40.97 -25.11
N PRO A 29 18.42 41.43 -24.53
CA PRO A 29 19.65 41.62 -25.29
C PRO A 29 20.42 40.30 -25.45
N ALA A 30 20.90 40.04 -26.66
CA ALA A 30 21.84 38.98 -26.98
C ALA A 30 23.24 39.27 -26.39
N PRO A 31 24.03 38.26 -25.98
CA PRO A 31 25.42 38.45 -25.59
C PRO A 31 26.36 38.41 -26.81
N ASP A 32 27.22 39.42 -26.93
CA ASP A 32 28.37 39.44 -27.85
C ASP A 32 29.66 38.91 -27.18
N PRO A 33 30.69 38.52 -27.96
CA PRO A 33 31.61 37.43 -27.63
C PRO A 33 32.95 37.89 -27.02
N GLU A 34 33.73 36.88 -26.61
CA GLU A 34 35.16 36.89 -26.22
C GLU A 34 35.52 37.31 -24.78
N ALA A 35 35.74 36.29 -23.94
CA ALA A 35 36.79 36.31 -22.93
C ALA A 35 37.31 34.89 -22.69
N THR A 36 38.42 34.57 -23.36
CA THR A 36 39.26 33.40 -23.10
C THR A 36 39.87 33.50 -21.70
N THR A 37 39.72 32.47 -20.86
CA THR A 37 40.52 32.27 -19.64
C THR A 37 40.62 30.76 -19.35
N PRO A 38 41.80 30.24 -18.96
CA PRO A 38 42.23 28.87 -19.29
C PRO A 38 41.79 27.82 -18.28
N ALA A 39 41.84 26.55 -18.71
CA ALA A 39 41.68 25.38 -17.86
C ALA A 39 42.81 25.30 -16.81
N PRO A 40 42.51 24.99 -15.54
CA PRO A 40 43.55 24.64 -14.57
C PRO A 40 43.86 23.13 -14.61
N ASP A 41 45.16 22.83 -14.53
CA ASP A 41 45.81 21.52 -14.47
C ASP A 41 45.30 20.62 -13.32
N PRO A 42 45.38 19.28 -13.47
CA PRO A 42 44.93 18.32 -12.46
C PRO A 42 46.10 17.93 -11.55
N GLN A 43 46.33 18.65 -10.45
CA GLN A 43 47.05 18.13 -9.29
C GLN A 43 46.93 19.08 -8.09
N GLY A 44 46.15 18.67 -7.11
CA GLY A 44 45.95 19.41 -5.87
C GLY A 44 45.10 18.61 -4.90
N THR A 45 45.74 17.70 -4.18
CA THR A 45 45.16 16.96 -3.04
C THR A 45 44.71 17.96 -1.98
N ILE A 46 43.40 18.05 -1.73
CA ILE A 46 42.84 18.74 -0.57
C ILE A 46 42.46 17.66 0.46
N PRO A 47 42.92 17.77 1.73
CA PRO A 47 42.51 16.84 2.77
C PRO A 47 41.08 17.19 3.21
N THR A 48 40.12 16.29 2.93
CA THR A 48 38.77 16.36 3.49
C THR A 48 38.83 15.86 4.94
N THR A 49 38.64 16.79 5.87
CA THR A 49 38.35 16.53 7.27
C THR A 49 37.03 15.77 7.41
N ASP A 50 37.07 14.72 8.21
CA ASP A 50 35.94 13.85 8.58
C ASP A 50 34.75 14.66 9.12
N LEU A 51 33.66 14.70 8.36
CA LEU A 51 32.34 15.02 8.88
C LEU A 51 31.65 13.72 9.24
N GLU A 52 31.60 13.49 10.55
CA GLU A 52 30.67 12.63 11.29
C GLU A 52 29.55 12.01 10.44
N GLY A 53 29.70 10.71 10.18
CA GLY A 53 28.68 9.88 9.57
C GLY A 53 27.42 9.92 10.42
N THR A 54 26.34 10.46 9.84
CA THR A 54 25.00 10.14 10.30
C THR A 54 24.85 8.62 10.21
N PRO A 55 24.57 7.89 11.32
CA PRO A 55 24.41 6.46 11.23
C PRO A 55 23.20 6.16 10.34
N ALA A 56 23.43 5.34 9.31
CA ALA A 56 22.34 4.75 8.55
C ALA A 56 21.35 4.09 9.53
N PRO A 57 20.03 4.20 9.30
CA PRO A 57 19.06 3.53 10.16
C PRO A 57 19.38 2.03 10.19
N ALA A 58 19.49 1.48 11.40
CA ALA A 58 19.75 0.06 11.61
C ALA A 58 18.72 -0.77 10.83
N PRO A 59 19.09 -1.95 10.30
CA PRO A 59 18.14 -2.85 9.68
C PRO A 59 17.15 -3.33 10.76
N GLU A 60 15.98 -2.70 10.84
CA GLU A 60 14.90 -3.13 11.71
C GLU A 60 14.39 -4.50 11.26
N GLY A 61 14.82 -5.53 11.98
CA GLY A 61 14.14 -6.81 12.17
C GLY A 61 14.04 -7.72 10.93
N THR A 62 14.30 -9.00 11.16
CA THR A 62 13.90 -10.08 10.23
C THR A 62 12.43 -9.90 9.82
N PRO A 63 12.07 -10.04 8.53
CA PRO A 63 10.69 -9.92 8.09
C PRO A 63 9.81 -10.92 8.85
N SER A 64 8.84 -10.38 9.60
CA SER A 64 7.84 -11.16 10.34
C SER A 64 6.97 -11.96 9.34
N LYS A 65 6.89 -13.29 9.51
CA LYS A 65 6.07 -14.17 8.65
C LYS A 65 4.62 -13.63 8.58
N PRO A 66 3.97 -13.62 7.39
CA PRO A 66 2.58 -13.19 7.29
C PRO A 66 1.67 -14.02 8.22
N PRO A 67 0.70 -13.38 8.89
CA PRO A 67 -0.28 -14.10 9.70
C PRO A 67 -1.21 -14.92 8.79
N GLU A 68 -1.02 -16.23 8.78
CA GLU A 68 -1.86 -17.18 8.01
C GLU A 68 -3.00 -17.73 8.90
N GLY A 69 -4.21 -17.93 8.37
CA GLY A 69 -5.32 -18.55 9.12
C GLY A 69 -6.23 -17.56 9.86
N THR A 70 -7.08 -18.07 10.77
CA THR A 70 -8.03 -17.22 11.51
C THR A 70 -7.33 -16.42 12.61
N PRO A 71 -7.93 -15.32 13.12
CA PRO A 71 -7.39 -14.61 14.28
C PRO A 71 -7.22 -15.52 15.52
N ALA A 72 -8.06 -16.54 15.69
CA ALA A 72 -7.90 -17.52 16.77
C ALA A 72 -6.64 -18.37 16.59
N ASP A 73 -6.40 -18.91 15.39
CA ASP A 73 -5.19 -19.69 15.10
C ASP A 73 -3.92 -18.84 15.26
N LEU A 74 -4.01 -17.56 14.87
CA LEU A 74 -2.93 -16.59 15.05
C LEU A 74 -2.64 -16.35 16.53
N TYR A 75 -3.68 -16.18 17.34
CA TYR A 75 -3.55 -16.03 18.79
C TYR A 75 -2.88 -17.25 19.43
N ASP A 76 -3.34 -18.46 19.13
CA ASP A 76 -2.81 -19.69 19.72
C ASP A 76 -1.32 -19.89 19.38
N ARG A 77 -0.95 -19.68 18.10
CA ARG A 77 0.45 -19.76 17.68
C ARG A 77 1.31 -18.68 18.32
N LEU A 78 0.84 -17.44 18.36
CA LEU A 78 1.58 -16.34 18.97
C LEU A 78 1.80 -16.60 20.46
N ARG A 79 0.74 -16.99 21.18
CA ARG A 79 0.82 -17.36 22.59
C ARG A 79 1.86 -18.45 22.82
N ALA A 80 1.89 -19.50 21.99
CA ALA A 80 2.85 -20.58 22.14
C ALA A 80 4.32 -20.11 22.07
N GLN A 81 4.62 -19.09 21.26
CA GLN A 81 5.98 -18.59 21.03
C GLN A 81 6.46 -17.50 22.01
N LEU A 82 5.53 -16.74 22.62
CA LEU A 82 5.89 -15.65 23.53
C LEU A 82 6.36 -16.15 24.91
N GLY A 83 7.26 -15.41 25.56
CA GLY A 83 7.58 -15.59 26.98
C GLY A 83 6.45 -15.12 27.90
N ALA A 84 6.51 -15.46 29.19
CA ALA A 84 5.44 -15.16 30.17
C ALA A 84 5.06 -13.66 30.20
N ASP A 85 6.02 -12.76 30.41
CA ASP A 85 5.76 -11.31 30.47
C ASP A 85 5.11 -10.76 29.19
N ALA A 86 5.51 -11.28 28.03
CA ALA A 86 4.97 -10.86 26.74
C ALA A 86 3.55 -11.41 26.50
N ARG A 87 3.23 -12.61 27.00
CA ARG A 87 1.87 -13.16 27.00
C ARG A 87 0.94 -12.35 27.89
N ASP A 88 1.38 -12.05 29.11
CA ASP A 88 0.59 -11.27 30.08
C ASP A 88 0.29 -9.87 29.53
N TRP A 89 1.30 -9.21 28.94
CA TRP A 89 1.10 -7.93 28.24
C TRP A 89 0.12 -8.07 27.06
N LEU A 90 0.24 -9.13 26.25
CA LEU A 90 -0.65 -9.34 25.12
C LEU A 90 -2.10 -9.53 25.60
N GLU A 91 -2.34 -10.40 26.59
CA GLU A 91 -3.67 -10.61 27.15
C GLU A 91 -4.29 -9.32 27.70
N GLN A 92 -3.50 -8.51 28.41
CA GLN A 92 -3.93 -7.20 28.87
C GLN A 92 -4.28 -6.27 27.70
N ALA A 93 -3.41 -6.16 26.70
CA ALA A 93 -3.63 -5.30 25.54
C ALA A 93 -4.88 -5.69 24.74
N LEU A 94 -5.14 -7.00 24.58
CA LEU A 94 -6.35 -7.50 23.93
C LEU A 94 -7.60 -7.22 24.77
N GLY A 95 -7.52 -7.36 26.09
CA GLY A 95 -8.62 -7.01 27.02
C GLY A 95 -8.98 -5.53 26.98
N GLU A 96 -7.97 -4.65 27.00
CA GLU A 96 -8.15 -3.19 26.88
C GLU A 96 -8.75 -2.81 25.52
N ALA A 97 -8.28 -3.45 24.44
CA ALA A 97 -8.81 -3.23 23.09
C ALA A 97 -10.29 -3.63 22.98
N ALA A 98 -10.66 -4.79 23.54
CA ALA A 98 -12.04 -5.27 23.54
C ALA A 98 -12.97 -4.41 24.41
N ALA A 99 -12.47 -3.89 25.54
CA ALA A 99 -13.24 -3.04 26.45
C ALA A 99 -13.49 -1.64 25.88
N GLN A 100 -12.49 -1.08 25.17
CA GLN A 100 -12.54 0.29 24.65
C GLN A 100 -12.24 0.34 23.14
N PRO A 101 -13.17 -0.12 22.27
CA PRO A 101 -12.97 -0.23 20.83
C PRO A 101 -12.81 1.12 20.07
N GLY A 102 -12.66 2.25 20.79
CA GLY A 102 -12.23 3.51 20.19
C GLY A 102 -13.33 4.42 19.65
N ILE A 103 -14.51 4.43 20.29
CA ILE A 103 -15.63 5.31 19.87
C ILE A 103 -15.41 6.78 20.30
N ARG A 104 -14.53 7.09 21.26
CA ARG A 104 -14.32 8.46 21.78
C ARG A 104 -12.87 8.76 22.18
N GLY A 105 -12.29 9.79 21.55
CA GLY A 105 -11.00 10.40 21.94
C GLY A 105 -10.02 10.55 20.75
N PRO A 106 -9.02 11.46 20.84
CA PRO A 106 -8.07 11.70 19.76
C PRO A 106 -7.05 10.57 19.54
N ILE A 107 -6.82 9.71 20.55
CA ILE A 107 -6.04 8.46 20.45
C ILE A 107 -6.72 7.41 21.33
N SER A 108 -7.02 6.23 20.78
CA SER A 108 -7.62 5.13 21.56
C SER A 108 -6.55 4.37 22.33
N VAL A 109 -6.89 3.79 23.50
CA VAL A 109 -5.93 3.01 24.31
C VAL A 109 -5.27 1.90 23.51
N TRP A 110 -6.02 1.21 22.64
CA TRP A 110 -5.49 0.15 21.79
C TRP A 110 -4.52 0.65 20.71
N GLU A 111 -4.67 1.89 20.22
CA GLU A 111 -3.73 2.49 19.24
C GLU A 111 -2.35 2.67 19.88
N LEU A 112 -2.28 3.03 21.18
CA LEU A 112 -1.02 3.07 21.94
C LEU A 112 -0.37 1.68 22.06
N ARG A 113 -1.17 0.62 22.21
CA ARG A 113 -0.67 -0.76 22.28
C ARG A 113 -0.03 -1.21 20.97
N LEU A 114 -0.45 -0.66 19.82
CA LEU A 114 0.21 -0.94 18.54
C LEU A 114 1.67 -0.47 18.54
N ALA A 115 1.95 0.71 19.08
CA ALA A 115 3.31 1.25 19.16
C ALA A 115 4.18 0.45 20.15
N GLU A 116 3.58 -0.14 21.19
CA GLU A 116 4.28 -0.95 22.19
C GLU A 116 4.61 -2.38 21.74
N ALA A 117 3.82 -2.95 20.81
CA ALA A 117 3.90 -4.36 20.42
C ALA A 117 5.32 -4.82 20.05
N GLY A 118 6.08 -3.99 19.32
CA GLY A 118 7.46 -4.31 18.94
C GLY A 118 8.41 -4.45 20.13
N ARG A 119 8.27 -3.58 21.14
CA ARG A 119 9.11 -3.64 22.35
C ARG A 119 8.71 -4.78 23.29
N ARG A 120 7.43 -5.17 23.28
CA ARG A 120 6.85 -6.12 24.24
C ARG A 120 6.90 -7.56 23.73
N CYS A 121 6.63 -7.76 22.45
CA CYS A 121 6.62 -9.07 21.82
C CYS A 121 7.88 -9.33 20.98
N GLY A 122 8.70 -8.31 20.69
CA GLY A 122 9.81 -8.41 19.75
C GLY A 122 9.37 -8.20 18.29
N ALA A 123 10.30 -7.78 17.44
CA ALA A 123 10.02 -7.41 16.04
C ALA A 123 9.38 -8.55 15.21
N GLU A 124 9.77 -9.80 15.50
CA GLU A 124 9.25 -11.00 14.84
C GLU A 124 7.75 -11.19 15.06
N TYR A 125 7.24 -10.85 16.24
CA TYR A 125 5.87 -11.14 16.66
C TYR A 125 4.97 -9.89 16.68
N ALA A 126 5.55 -8.71 16.45
CA ALA A 126 4.87 -7.43 16.57
C ALA A 126 3.67 -7.30 15.61
N ASP A 127 3.79 -7.75 14.37
CA ASP A 127 2.70 -7.67 13.39
C ASP A 127 1.52 -8.54 13.81
N ALA A 128 1.78 -9.77 14.28
CA ALA A 128 0.74 -10.68 14.77
C ALA A 128 0.00 -10.09 15.97
N ALA A 129 0.73 -9.53 16.94
CA ALA A 129 0.15 -8.85 18.09
C ALA A 129 -0.73 -7.65 17.66
N ARG A 130 -0.25 -6.81 16.73
CA ARG A 130 -1.02 -5.67 16.21
C ARG A 130 -2.30 -6.09 15.49
N VAL A 131 -2.25 -7.15 14.68
CA VAL A 131 -3.43 -7.71 14.01
C VAL A 131 -4.47 -8.16 15.03
N LEU A 132 -4.04 -8.86 16.09
CA LEU A 132 -4.93 -9.31 17.16
C LEU A 132 -5.51 -8.12 17.95
N ILE A 133 -4.71 -7.10 18.26
CA ILE A 133 -5.18 -5.88 18.94
C ILE A 133 -6.27 -5.17 18.11
N MET A 134 -6.03 -4.97 16.81
CA MET A 134 -7.04 -4.36 15.92
C MET A 134 -8.29 -5.23 15.79
N HIS A 135 -8.13 -6.56 15.76
CA HIS A 135 -9.23 -7.50 15.75
C HIS A 135 -10.08 -7.43 17.03
N SER A 136 -9.44 -7.46 18.20
CA SER A 136 -10.10 -7.31 19.51
C SER A 136 -10.80 -5.95 19.65
N ALA A 137 -10.20 -4.88 19.13
CA ALA A 137 -10.80 -3.55 19.09
C ALA A 137 -11.95 -3.43 18.08
N ARG A 138 -12.17 -4.42 17.20
CA ARG A 138 -13.11 -4.36 16.08
C ARG A 138 -12.91 -3.08 15.26
N ALA A 139 -11.65 -2.77 14.97
CA ALA A 139 -11.26 -1.51 14.34
C ALA A 139 -11.93 -1.37 12.96
N GLY A 140 -12.78 -0.35 12.83
CA GLY A 140 -13.41 0.01 11.56
C GLY A 140 -12.45 0.70 10.60
N THR A 141 -12.88 0.86 9.35
CA THR A 141 -12.09 1.45 8.25
C THR A 141 -11.54 2.84 8.57
N ASP A 142 -12.28 3.68 9.28
CA ASP A 142 -11.81 5.01 9.69
C ASP A 142 -10.63 4.92 10.65
N ALA A 143 -10.70 4.02 11.64
CA ALA A 143 -9.61 3.80 12.58
C ALA A 143 -8.38 3.21 11.89
N LEU A 144 -8.58 2.21 11.03
CA LEU A 144 -7.51 1.62 10.23
C LEU A 144 -6.84 2.66 9.32
N SER A 145 -7.61 3.57 8.72
CA SER A 145 -7.09 4.65 7.88
C SER A 145 -6.28 5.68 8.67
N ARG A 146 -6.72 6.03 9.89
CA ARG A 146 -5.93 6.89 10.79
C ARG A 146 -4.61 6.22 11.19
N VAL A 147 -4.66 4.97 11.66
CA VAL A 147 -3.44 4.23 12.05
C VAL A 147 -2.49 4.09 10.87
N TYR A 148 -3.00 3.81 9.67
CA TYR A 148 -2.17 3.70 8.47
C TYR A 148 -1.55 5.05 8.07
N SER A 149 -2.31 6.15 8.09
CA SER A 149 -1.79 7.46 7.67
C SER A 149 -0.77 8.05 8.64
N GLN A 150 -0.90 7.76 9.94
CA GLN A 150 -0.05 8.32 11.00
C GLN A 150 1.05 7.36 11.47
N GLY A 151 0.92 6.08 11.14
CA GLY A 151 1.78 5.02 11.67
C GLY A 151 3.12 4.87 10.96
N THR A 152 4.04 4.23 11.66
CA THR A 152 5.32 3.74 11.14
C THR A 152 5.12 2.71 10.03
N ALA A 153 6.18 2.40 9.28
CA ALA A 153 6.13 1.35 8.24
C ALA A 153 5.65 0.00 8.78
N ALA A 154 6.03 -0.36 10.02
CA ALA A 154 5.59 -1.59 10.67
C ALA A 154 4.10 -1.57 11.03
N GLU A 155 3.57 -0.44 11.48
CA GLU A 155 2.15 -0.27 11.79
C GLU A 155 1.30 -0.29 10.51
N ARG A 156 1.73 0.42 9.46
CA ARG A 156 1.11 0.38 8.13
C ARG A 156 1.03 -1.05 7.58
N ARG A 157 2.14 -1.79 7.64
CA ARG A 157 2.20 -3.20 7.25
C ARG A 157 1.22 -4.06 8.04
N SER A 158 1.11 -3.81 9.35
CA SER A 158 0.17 -4.52 10.22
C SER A 158 -1.28 -4.22 9.89
N VAL A 159 -1.62 -2.96 9.54
CA VAL A 159 -2.96 -2.58 9.08
C VAL A 159 -3.34 -3.38 7.83
N LEU A 160 -2.46 -3.43 6.83
CA LEU A 160 -2.69 -4.19 5.59
C LEU A 160 -2.93 -5.68 5.87
N ARG A 161 -2.16 -6.27 6.81
CA ARG A 161 -2.31 -7.66 7.26
C ARG A 161 -3.61 -7.91 8.03
N ALA A 162 -4.19 -6.89 8.67
CA ALA A 162 -5.44 -7.00 9.42
C ALA A 162 -6.70 -6.87 8.55
N LEU A 163 -6.62 -6.15 7.42
CA LEU A 163 -7.74 -5.94 6.49
C LEU A 163 -8.56 -7.19 6.19
N PRO A 164 -7.97 -8.36 5.85
CA PRO A 164 -8.78 -9.51 5.46
C PRO A 164 -9.67 -10.08 6.57
N HIS A 165 -9.46 -9.68 7.83
CA HIS A 165 -10.20 -10.13 9.01
C HIS A 165 -11.16 -9.08 9.57
N LEU A 166 -11.09 -7.84 9.08
CA LEU A 166 -11.81 -6.69 9.65
C LEU A 166 -12.71 -5.99 8.64
N VAL A 167 -12.41 -6.11 7.34
CA VAL A 167 -13.13 -5.39 6.27
C VAL A 167 -13.55 -6.39 5.21
N ASP A 168 -14.87 -6.57 5.09
CA ASP A 168 -15.48 -7.49 4.13
C ASP A 168 -15.67 -6.86 2.74
N GLY A 169 -15.92 -5.55 2.68
CA GLY A 169 -16.14 -4.79 1.45
C GLY A 169 -14.88 -4.08 0.95
N PRO A 170 -14.99 -3.31 -0.15
CA PRO A 170 -13.86 -2.62 -0.76
C PRO A 170 -13.47 -1.29 -0.08
N GLU A 171 -14.07 -0.94 1.07
CA GLU A 171 -13.94 0.39 1.68
C GLU A 171 -12.50 0.74 2.11
N ALA A 172 -11.66 -0.27 2.38
CA ALA A 172 -10.23 -0.09 2.69
C ALA A 172 -9.30 -0.22 1.46
N LEU A 173 -9.84 -0.32 0.24
CA LEU A 173 -9.05 -0.41 -0.99
C LEU A 173 -8.06 0.76 -1.18
N PRO A 174 -8.38 2.02 -0.83
CA PRO A 174 -7.42 3.12 -0.94
C PRO A 174 -6.12 2.90 -0.15
N LEU A 175 -6.16 2.15 0.97
CA LEU A 175 -4.97 1.82 1.75
C LEU A 175 -4.04 0.87 0.99
N VAL A 176 -4.61 -0.12 0.30
CA VAL A 176 -3.86 -1.04 -0.56
C VAL A 176 -3.28 -0.30 -1.76
N GLU A 177 -4.07 0.57 -2.41
CA GLU A 177 -3.61 1.33 -3.56
C GLU A 177 -2.46 2.28 -3.19
N ASP A 178 -2.53 2.94 -2.04
CA ASP A 178 -1.42 3.74 -1.50
C ASP A 178 -0.18 2.87 -1.21
N ALA A 179 -0.37 1.72 -0.56
CA ALA A 179 0.71 0.78 -0.28
C ALA A 179 1.39 0.29 -1.58
N LEU A 180 0.62 0.08 -2.65
CA LEU A 180 1.14 -0.27 -3.97
C LEU A 180 1.86 0.88 -4.67
N ARG A 181 1.92 2.10 -4.10
CA ARG A 181 2.74 3.22 -4.62
C ARG A 181 4.12 3.31 -3.95
N THR A 182 4.33 2.71 -2.76
CA THR A 182 5.63 2.69 -2.09
C THR A 182 6.62 1.67 -2.70
N ASN A 183 7.93 1.88 -2.50
CA ASN A 183 8.98 0.90 -2.83
C ASN A 183 9.44 0.08 -1.60
N ASP A 184 8.83 0.27 -0.42
CA ASP A 184 9.10 -0.60 0.74
C ASP A 184 8.54 -2.00 0.46
N THR A 185 9.44 -2.96 0.22
CA THR A 185 9.10 -4.34 -0.14
C THR A 185 8.29 -5.06 0.94
N ARG A 186 8.45 -4.66 2.21
CA ARG A 186 7.71 -5.26 3.35
C ARG A 186 6.26 -4.79 3.36
N ILE A 187 6.02 -3.53 2.99
CA ILE A 187 4.67 -2.99 2.81
C ILE A 187 4.04 -3.58 1.55
N LEU A 188 4.79 -3.66 0.44
CA LEU A 188 4.30 -4.26 -0.81
C LEU A 188 3.86 -5.72 -0.62
N ALA A 189 4.66 -6.54 0.07
CA ALA A 189 4.31 -7.92 0.39
C ALA A 189 2.98 -8.01 1.17
N ALA A 190 2.77 -7.15 2.17
CA ALA A 190 1.50 -7.10 2.90
C ALA A 190 0.33 -6.59 2.03
N ALA A 191 0.60 -5.65 1.12
CA ALA A 191 -0.42 -5.06 0.24
C ALA A 191 -0.99 -6.07 -0.76
N VAL A 192 -0.19 -7.03 -1.24
CA VAL A 192 -0.64 -8.07 -2.20
C VAL A 192 -1.30 -9.29 -1.54
N GLY A 193 -1.65 -9.19 -0.26
CA GLY A 193 -2.30 -10.24 0.51
C GLY A 193 -3.79 -10.49 0.18
N PRO A 194 -4.50 -11.29 1.00
CA PRO A 194 -5.85 -11.77 0.67
C PRO A 194 -6.91 -10.68 0.43
N TYR A 195 -6.78 -9.52 1.08
CA TYR A 195 -7.71 -8.40 0.83
C TYR A 195 -7.54 -7.84 -0.60
N ALA A 196 -6.31 -7.63 -1.07
CA ALA A 196 -6.03 -7.26 -2.45
C ALA A 196 -6.54 -8.30 -3.45
N ALA A 197 -6.32 -9.59 -3.16
CA ALA A 197 -6.82 -10.68 -4.00
C ALA A 197 -8.35 -10.67 -4.18
N ARG A 198 -9.10 -10.20 -3.18
CA ARG A 198 -10.57 -10.08 -3.24
C ARG A 198 -11.03 -8.79 -3.92
N HIS A 199 -10.38 -7.67 -3.65
CA HIS A 199 -10.94 -6.34 -3.96
C HIS A 199 -10.23 -5.61 -5.10
N LEU A 200 -8.97 -5.93 -5.44
CA LEU A 200 -8.31 -5.28 -6.58
C LEU A 200 -8.96 -5.69 -7.89
N ALA A 201 -9.34 -4.68 -8.67
CA ALA A 201 -9.74 -4.84 -10.07
C ALA A 201 -8.64 -5.54 -10.89
N PRO A 202 -8.98 -6.29 -11.95
CA PRO A 202 -8.01 -7.06 -12.72
C PRO A 202 -6.79 -6.27 -13.19
N HIS A 203 -7.00 -5.06 -13.71
CA HIS A 203 -5.92 -4.18 -14.17
C HIS A 203 -4.93 -3.81 -13.04
N HIS A 204 -5.44 -3.32 -11.91
CA HIS A 204 -4.59 -2.94 -10.77
C HIS A 204 -3.86 -4.14 -10.16
N TRP A 205 -4.50 -5.31 -10.14
CA TRP A 205 -3.86 -6.53 -9.67
C TRP A 205 -2.68 -6.97 -10.56
N ARG A 206 -2.81 -6.91 -11.90
CA ARG A 206 -1.69 -7.20 -12.81
C ARG A 206 -0.51 -6.25 -12.59
N HIS A 207 -0.80 -4.96 -12.41
CA HIS A 207 0.21 -3.97 -12.11
C HIS A 207 0.90 -4.22 -10.76
N ALA A 208 0.16 -4.70 -9.75
CA ALA A 208 0.73 -5.12 -8.48
C ALA A 208 1.71 -6.31 -8.64
N VAL A 209 1.36 -7.30 -9.46
CA VAL A 209 2.24 -8.45 -9.78
C VAL A 209 3.52 -7.98 -10.47
N LEU A 210 3.41 -7.13 -11.50
CA LEU A 210 4.59 -6.56 -12.18
C LEU A 210 5.44 -5.72 -11.23
N LYS A 211 4.81 -4.96 -10.33
CA LYS A 211 5.52 -4.20 -9.31
C LYS A 211 6.30 -5.13 -8.37
N CYS A 212 5.75 -6.27 -7.97
CA CYS A 212 6.47 -7.25 -7.15
C CYS A 212 7.73 -7.75 -7.87
N LEU A 213 7.60 -8.15 -9.14
CA LEU A 213 8.74 -8.56 -9.97
C LEU A 213 9.79 -7.47 -10.12
N PHE A 214 9.36 -6.22 -10.31
CA PHE A 214 10.26 -5.07 -10.44
C PHE A 214 11.00 -4.74 -9.14
N THR A 215 10.33 -4.85 -7.99
CA THR A 215 10.87 -4.50 -6.67
C THR A 215 11.53 -5.67 -5.93
N GLY A 216 11.45 -6.88 -6.48
CA GLY A 216 12.01 -8.10 -5.86
C GLY A 216 11.19 -8.66 -4.71
N VAL A 217 9.89 -8.34 -4.64
CA VAL A 217 8.96 -9.03 -3.72
C VAL A 217 8.64 -10.41 -4.32
N PRO A 218 8.85 -11.51 -3.57
CA PRO A 218 8.53 -12.85 -4.06
C PRO A 218 7.06 -12.96 -4.47
N VAL A 219 6.79 -13.52 -5.65
CA VAL A 219 5.40 -13.66 -6.13
C VAL A 219 4.58 -14.63 -5.28
N ALA A 220 5.24 -15.44 -4.45
CA ALA A 220 4.59 -16.28 -3.44
C ALA A 220 3.81 -15.48 -2.39
N GLU A 221 4.12 -14.19 -2.18
CA GLU A 221 3.37 -13.30 -1.28
C GLU A 221 2.03 -12.83 -1.91
N VAL A 222 1.88 -12.94 -3.23
CA VAL A 222 0.64 -12.56 -3.93
C VAL A 222 -0.44 -13.59 -3.64
N ALA A 223 -1.41 -13.22 -2.81
CA ALA A 223 -2.51 -14.11 -2.47
C ALA A 223 -3.37 -14.46 -3.70
N ASP A 224 -3.83 -15.71 -3.77
CA ASP A 224 -4.58 -16.28 -4.89
C ASP A 224 -3.90 -16.12 -6.27
N LEU A 225 -2.56 -16.03 -6.33
CA LEU A 225 -1.83 -15.85 -7.58
C LEU A 225 -2.23 -16.88 -8.64
N ASP A 226 -2.19 -18.18 -8.31
CA ASP A 226 -2.51 -19.27 -9.23
C ASP A 226 -3.93 -19.09 -9.80
N ARG A 227 -4.90 -18.81 -8.94
CA ARG A 227 -6.31 -18.61 -9.33
C ARG A 227 -6.51 -17.38 -10.20
N ARG A 228 -5.87 -16.26 -9.87
CA ARG A 228 -6.04 -15.00 -10.59
C ARG A 228 -5.23 -14.92 -11.88
N ALA A 229 -4.09 -15.58 -11.95
CA ALA A 229 -3.23 -15.63 -13.12
C ALA A 229 -3.75 -16.61 -14.19
N HIS A 230 -4.49 -17.65 -13.80
CA HIS A 230 -4.95 -18.68 -14.72
C HIS A 230 -5.66 -18.11 -15.95
N ALA A 231 -5.16 -18.48 -17.13
CA ALA A 231 -5.64 -18.03 -18.43
C ALA A 231 -5.66 -16.49 -18.64
N ASP A 232 -4.91 -15.71 -17.85
CA ASP A 232 -4.83 -14.26 -18.00
C ASP A 232 -3.86 -13.87 -19.14
N ALA A 233 -4.42 -13.78 -20.35
CA ALA A 233 -3.66 -13.45 -21.56
C ALA A 233 -3.00 -12.06 -21.51
N GLU A 234 -3.61 -11.10 -20.81
CA GLU A 234 -3.08 -9.75 -20.70
C GLU A 234 -1.88 -9.73 -19.76
N LEU A 235 -1.97 -10.41 -18.61
CA LEU A 235 -0.82 -10.60 -17.73
C LEU A 235 0.33 -11.30 -18.47
N ALA A 236 0.02 -12.36 -19.24
CA ALA A 236 1.02 -13.07 -20.03
C ALA A 236 1.73 -12.16 -21.04
N ARG A 237 0.97 -11.28 -21.71
CA ARG A 237 1.52 -10.27 -22.64
C ARG A 237 2.44 -9.30 -21.92
N MET A 238 1.98 -8.70 -20.82
CA MET A 238 2.77 -7.73 -20.05
C MET A 238 4.06 -8.34 -19.48
N LEU A 239 4.03 -9.60 -19.04
CA LEU A 239 5.22 -10.31 -18.55
C LEU A 239 6.24 -10.56 -19.67
N ARG A 240 5.78 -10.92 -20.88
CA ARG A 240 6.67 -11.06 -22.04
C ARG A 240 7.33 -9.73 -22.43
N ASP A 241 6.55 -8.65 -22.43
CA ASP A 241 7.07 -7.30 -22.71
C ASP A 241 8.14 -6.91 -21.67
N TYR A 242 7.85 -7.10 -20.38
CA TYR A 242 8.81 -6.84 -19.31
C TYR A 242 10.10 -7.68 -19.45
N ALA A 243 9.99 -8.96 -19.79
CA ALA A 243 11.15 -9.82 -20.03
C ALA A 243 11.99 -9.35 -21.23
N ALA A 244 11.34 -8.92 -22.32
CA ALA A 244 11.99 -8.36 -23.49
C ALA A 244 12.72 -7.05 -23.18
N GLU A 245 12.08 -6.13 -22.46
CA GLU A 245 12.68 -4.87 -21.99
C GLU A 245 13.91 -5.10 -21.10
N ARG A 246 13.84 -6.06 -20.17
CA ARG A 246 14.97 -6.44 -19.31
C ARG A 246 16.15 -6.97 -20.13
N THR A 247 15.86 -7.90 -21.05
CA THR A 247 16.86 -8.53 -21.92
C THR A 247 17.54 -7.51 -22.83
N ALA A 248 16.75 -6.63 -23.46
CA ALA A 248 17.27 -5.56 -24.32
C ALA A 248 18.17 -4.57 -23.56
N ALA A 249 17.90 -4.38 -22.26
CA ALA A 249 18.73 -3.57 -21.37
C ALA A 249 19.94 -4.33 -20.78
N GLY A 250 20.20 -5.59 -21.18
CA GLY A 250 21.27 -6.42 -20.64
C GLY A 250 21.08 -6.81 -19.17
N ARG A 251 19.85 -6.76 -18.66
CA ARG A 251 19.52 -7.07 -17.26
C ARG A 251 18.86 -8.44 -17.16
N PRO A 252 19.13 -9.23 -16.09
CA PRO A 252 18.54 -10.55 -15.95
C PRO A 252 17.02 -10.49 -15.77
N VAL A 253 16.32 -11.51 -16.29
CA VAL A 253 14.89 -11.71 -16.07
C VAL A 253 14.69 -12.43 -14.73
N PRO A 254 13.82 -11.95 -13.82
CA PRO A 254 13.57 -12.63 -12.54
C PRO A 254 13.00 -14.04 -12.73
N GLU A 255 13.45 -15.03 -11.94
CA GLU A 255 12.97 -16.41 -12.02
C GLU A 255 11.44 -16.52 -11.79
N ASP A 256 10.93 -15.77 -10.81
CA ASP A 256 9.51 -15.69 -10.48
C ASP A 256 8.64 -15.26 -11.68
N LEU A 257 9.20 -14.53 -12.66
CA LEU A 257 8.45 -14.18 -13.88
C LEU A 257 8.05 -15.43 -14.66
N HIS A 258 8.95 -16.40 -14.80
CA HIS A 258 8.67 -17.64 -15.52
C HIS A 258 7.59 -18.45 -14.81
N ARG A 259 7.62 -18.46 -13.47
CA ARG A 259 6.56 -19.08 -12.66
C ARG A 259 5.20 -18.46 -12.96
N VAL A 260 5.09 -17.12 -12.96
CA VAL A 260 3.81 -16.45 -13.27
C VAL A 260 3.39 -16.70 -14.71
N LEU A 261 4.32 -16.67 -15.68
CA LEU A 261 4.01 -17.00 -17.08
C LEU A 261 3.40 -18.40 -17.23
N THR A 262 3.96 -19.41 -16.54
CA THR A 262 3.39 -20.76 -16.54
C THR A 262 1.96 -20.78 -15.99
N LEU A 263 1.68 -20.01 -14.94
CA LEU A 263 0.32 -19.92 -14.37
C LEU A 263 -0.68 -19.29 -15.34
N THR A 264 -0.24 -18.43 -16.27
CA THR A 264 -1.12 -17.82 -17.29
C THR A 264 -1.51 -18.75 -18.43
N ASP A 265 -0.91 -19.94 -18.51
CA ASP A 265 -1.22 -20.92 -19.56
C ASP A 265 -2.66 -21.46 -19.39
N PRO A 266 -3.55 -21.33 -20.39
CA PRO A 266 -4.91 -21.85 -20.32
C PRO A 266 -4.97 -23.39 -20.26
N THR A 267 -3.89 -24.08 -20.65
CA THR A 267 -3.79 -25.54 -20.60
C THR A 267 -3.27 -26.04 -19.25
N ALA A 268 -2.78 -25.15 -18.38
CA ALA A 268 -2.41 -25.50 -17.02
C ALA A 268 -3.63 -26.04 -16.27
N THR A 269 -3.41 -27.05 -15.41
CA THR A 269 -4.49 -27.61 -14.60
C THR A 269 -5.15 -26.50 -13.79
N PRO A 270 -6.48 -26.33 -13.85
CA PRO A 270 -7.17 -25.26 -13.14
C PRO A 270 -6.92 -25.39 -11.62
N PRO A 271 -6.62 -24.29 -10.93
CA PRO A 271 -6.45 -24.32 -9.48
C PRO A 271 -7.76 -24.73 -8.79
N ALA A 272 -7.66 -25.48 -7.69
CA ALA A 272 -8.80 -25.90 -6.92
C ALA A 272 -9.62 -24.69 -6.43
N GLN A 273 -10.94 -24.75 -6.61
CA GLN A 273 -11.84 -23.67 -6.16
C GLN A 273 -11.86 -23.62 -4.63
N SER A 274 -11.60 -22.46 -4.04
CA SER A 274 -11.73 -22.28 -2.60
C SER A 274 -13.21 -22.25 -2.20
N VAL A 275 -13.66 -23.30 -1.52
CA VAL A 275 -15.01 -23.38 -0.96
C VAL A 275 -15.15 -22.31 0.13
N ARG A 276 -15.91 -21.25 -0.14
CA ARG A 276 -16.39 -20.33 0.90
C ARG A 276 -17.26 -21.13 1.88
N HIS A 277 -16.79 -21.30 3.11
CA HIS A 277 -17.67 -21.71 4.22
C HIS A 277 -18.65 -20.57 4.49
N GLY A 278 -19.80 -20.62 3.83
CA GLY A 278 -20.93 -19.73 4.11
C GLY A 278 -21.45 -19.98 5.51
N ALA A 279 -21.60 -18.89 6.27
CA ALA A 279 -22.27 -18.88 7.56
C ALA A 279 -23.64 -19.56 7.43
N ARG A 280 -23.83 -20.63 8.21
CA ARG A 280 -25.11 -21.31 8.34
C ARG A 280 -26.08 -20.36 9.04
N GLY A 281 -26.98 -19.75 8.27
CA GLY A 281 -28.13 -19.05 8.81
C GLY A 281 -28.93 -19.99 9.71
N THR A 282 -29.16 -19.59 10.94
CA THR A 282 -30.10 -20.25 11.84
C THR A 282 -31.49 -19.76 11.46
N ASP A 283 -32.19 -20.55 10.65
CA ASP A 283 -33.64 -20.42 10.48
C ASP A 283 -34.34 -20.68 11.82
N GLY A 284 -35.36 -19.86 12.06
CA GLY A 284 -36.13 -19.83 13.29
C GLY A 284 -36.89 -21.12 13.58
N LYS A 285 -37.33 -21.21 14.83
CA LYS A 285 -38.54 -21.93 15.15
C LYS A 285 -39.31 -21.16 16.21
N GLU A 286 -40.40 -20.56 15.75
CA GLU A 286 -41.54 -20.18 16.57
C GLU A 286 -42.05 -21.42 17.32
N SER A 287 -42.33 -21.28 18.62
CA SER A 287 -43.42 -21.91 19.37
C SER A 287 -43.50 -21.28 20.75
#